data_AF-A0A537FMZ5-F1
#
_entry.id   AF-A0A537FMZ5-F1
#
_cell.length_a   1.000
_cell.length_b   1.000
_cell.length_c   1.000
_cell.angle_alpha   90.00
_cell.angle_beta   90.00
_cell.angle_gamma   90.00
#
_symmetry.space_group_name_H-M   'P 1'
#
loop_
_entity.id
_entity.type
_entity.pdbx_description
1 polymer ?
#
loop_
_entity_poly.entity_id
_entity_poly.type
_entity_poly.pdbx_seq_one_letter_code
_entity_poly.pdbx_strand_id
1 'polypeptide(L)' 'AEGAAKARAAGLDAVMDRCVKIEHGRLFGGLNWVGVNTRVISAKRPRWLAY' A
#
# COMPACT_ATOMS: atom_id res chain seq x y z
N ALA A 1 -8.43 11.48 -13.87
CA ALA A 1 -8.32 12.90 -13.49
C ALA A 1 -9.67 13.53 -13.14
N GLU A 2 -10.75 13.21 -13.88
CA GLU A 2 -12.09 13.81 -13.69
C GLU A 2 -12.61 13.75 -12.24
N GLY A 3 -12.56 12.59 -11.57
CA GLY A 3 -13.03 12.45 -10.18
C GLY A 3 -12.29 13.34 -9.19
N ALA A 4 -10.96 13.46 -9.34
CA ALA A 4 -10.14 14.32 -8.48
C ALA A 4 -10.44 15.81 -8.71
N ALA A 5 -10.75 16.21 -9.95
CA ALA A 5 -11.13 17.58 -10.25
C ALA A 5 -12.49 17.96 -9.62
N LYS A 6 -13.48 17.05 -9.71
CA LYS A 6 -14.80 17.24 -9.07
C LYS A 6 -14.69 17.36 -7.55
N ALA A 7 -13.90 16.50 -6.91
CA ALA A 7 -13.67 16.56 -5.46
C ALA A 7 -13.06 17.90 -5.02
N ARG A 8 -12.02 18.37 -5.72
CA ARG A 8 -11.36 19.66 -5.41
C ARG A 8 -12.27 20.86 -5.64
N ALA A 9 -13.09 20.85 -6.70
CA ALA A 9 -14.08 21.91 -6.94
C ALA A 9 -15.13 22.01 -5.82
N ALA A 10 -15.41 20.89 -5.14
CA ALA A 10 -16.27 20.85 -3.95
C ALA A 10 -15.53 21.18 -2.64
N GLY A 11 -14.26 21.61 -2.70
CA GLY A 11 -13.44 21.94 -1.52
C GLY A 11 -12.89 20.73 -0.77
N LEU A 12 -12.90 19.54 -1.38
CA LEU A 12 -12.38 18.31 -0.79
C LEU A 12 -10.96 18.01 -1.28
N ASP A 13 -10.17 17.37 -0.42
CA ASP A 13 -8.86 16.84 -0.79
C ASP A 13 -9.00 15.56 -1.64
N ALA A 14 -8.10 15.39 -2.60
CA ALA A 14 -8.09 14.23 -3.50
C ALA A 14 -6.68 13.62 -3.59
N VAL A 15 -6.57 12.38 -3.11
CA VAL A 15 -5.34 11.56 -3.20
C VAL A 15 -5.48 10.56 -4.35
N MET A 16 -4.54 10.61 -5.29
CA MET A 16 -4.50 9.73 -6.47
C MET A 16 -3.19 8.93 -6.50
N ASP A 17 -3.17 7.82 -7.24
CA ASP A 17 -2.00 6.96 -7.42
C ASP A 17 -1.41 6.40 -6.12
N ARG A 18 -2.27 6.26 -5.10
CA ARG A 18 -1.93 5.66 -3.80
C ARG A 18 -3.01 4.67 -3.40
N CYS A 19 -2.58 3.59 -2.76
CA CYS A 19 -3.47 2.55 -2.29
C CYS A 19 -3.63 2.65 -0.78
N VAL A 20 -4.86 2.74 -0.29
CA VAL A 20 -5.16 2.94 1.14
C VAL A 20 -4.47 1.90 2.03
N LYS A 21 -4.52 0.62 1.65
CA LYS A 21 -3.87 -0.47 2.41
C LYS A 21 -2.34 -0.36 2.46
N ILE A 22 -1.71 0.08 1.37
CA ILE A 22 -0.25 0.27 1.33
C ILE A 22 0.15 1.45 2.20
N GLU A 23 -0.58 2.56 2.10
CA GLU A 23 -0.31 3.74 2.92
C GLU A 23 -0.58 3.50 4.39
N HIS A 24 -1.65 2.79 4.73
CA HIS A 24 -1.91 2.38 6.10
C HIS A 24 -0.73 1.55 6.64
N GLY A 25 -0.31 0.52 5.91
CA GLY A 25 0.80 -0.31 6.34
C GLY A 25 2.16 0.42 6.40
N ARG A 26 2.35 1.46 5.57
CA ARG A 26 3.56 2.28 5.57
C ARG A 26 3.60 3.26 6.75
N LEU A 27 2.48 3.90 7.07
CA LEU A 27 2.38 4.91 8.13
C LEU A 27 2.20 4.27 9.52
N PHE A 28 1.46 3.17 9.61
CA PHE A 28 1.09 2.53 10.87
C PHE A 28 1.76 1.16 11.08
N GLY A 29 2.55 0.69 10.11
CA GLY A 29 3.25 -0.59 10.17
C GLY A 29 2.40 -1.78 9.70
N GLY A 30 3.03 -2.96 9.63
CA GLY A 30 2.38 -4.21 9.21
C GLY A 30 2.72 -4.69 7.80
N LEU A 31 3.35 -3.87 6.96
CA LEU A 31 3.79 -4.28 5.61
C LEU A 31 4.80 -5.44 5.63
N ASN A 32 5.60 -5.54 6.69
CA ASN A 32 6.60 -6.60 6.86
C ASN A 32 5.98 -7.99 7.00
N TRP A 33 4.72 -8.10 7.47
CA TRP A 33 4.02 -9.38 7.59
C TRP A 33 3.77 -10.06 6.25
N VAL A 34 3.55 -9.25 5.21
CA VAL A 34 3.37 -9.72 3.83
C VAL A 34 4.66 -9.60 3.01
N GLY A 35 5.81 -9.42 3.68
CA GLY A 35 7.13 -9.43 3.04
C GLY A 35 7.57 -8.11 2.41
N VAL A 36 6.84 -7.01 2.61
CA VAL A 36 7.20 -5.70 2.05
C VAL A 36 8.16 -4.95 2.99
N ASN A 37 9.19 -4.31 2.43
CA ASN A 37 10.17 -3.49 3.15
C ASN A 37 10.90 -4.20 4.32
N THR A 38 11.10 -5.51 4.23
CA THR A 38 11.83 -6.30 5.24
C THR A 38 13.35 -6.14 5.17
N ARG A 39 13.88 -5.54 4.08
CA ARG A 39 15.31 -5.47 3.73
C ARG A 39 15.99 -6.83 3.59
N VAL A 40 15.21 -7.91 3.47
CA VAL A 40 15.70 -9.28 3.25
C VAL A 40 15.40 -9.67 1.82
N ILE A 41 16.44 -10.04 1.06
CA ILE A 41 16.30 -10.63 -0.28
C ILE A 41 16.68 -12.11 -0.15
N SER A 42 15.78 -13.00 -0.55
CA SER A 42 15.97 -14.45 -0.45
C SER A 42 15.35 -15.15 -1.65
N ALA A 43 16.08 -16.11 -2.22
CA ALA A 43 15.58 -17.03 -3.23
C ALA A 43 14.98 -18.32 -2.62
N LYS A 44 15.00 -18.47 -1.28
CA LYS A 44 14.50 -19.67 -0.61
C LYS A 44 12.97 -19.68 -0.63
N ARG A 45 12.38 -20.81 -1.04
CA ARG A 45 10.92 -20.99 -1.03
C ARG A 45 10.41 -21.03 0.43
N PRO A 46 9.38 -20.25 0.79
CA PRO A 46 8.84 -20.27 2.14
C PRO A 46 8.14 -21.60 2.43
N ARG A 47 8.43 -22.21 3.59
CA ARG A 47 7.86 -23.52 3.99
C ARG A 47 6.45 -23.45 4.58
N TRP A 48 5.91 -22.25 4.76
CA TRP A 48 4.63 -21.99 5.43
C TRP A 48 3.48 -21.69 4.45
N LEU A 49 3.77 -21.60 3.15
CA LEU A 49 2.74 -21.50 2.13
C LEU A 49 2.10 -22.89 1.95
N ALA A 50 0.77 -22.93 2.01
CA ALA A 50 0.01 -24.18 1.96
C ALA A 50 -0.11 -24.81 0.55
N TYR A 51 0.52 -24.20 -0.47
CA TYR A 51 0.48 -24.64 -1.87
C TYR A 51 1.85 -25.11 -2.40
#